data_AF-A0A2V8Q7J9-F1
#
_entry.id   AF-A0A2V8Q7J9-F1
#
_cell.length_a   1.000
_cell.length_b   1.000
_cell.length_c   1.000
_cell.angle_alpha   90.00
_cell.angle_beta   90.00
_cell.angle_gamma   90.00
#
_symmetry.space_group_name_H-M   'P 1'
#
loop_
_entity.id
_entity.type
_entity.pdbx_description
1 polymer ?
#
loop_
_entity_poly.entity_id
_entity_poly.type
_entity_poly.pdbx_seq_one_letter_code
_entity_poly.pdbx_strand_id
1 'polypeptide(L)' 'MSKAEILEELPKLTPQDRDEIRLKLAEIDGDHWLDDDDPLTDDQKALIEARIEEHERNPETAIPWEEFKARLNRRLGE' A
#
# COMPACT_ATOMS: atom_id res chain seq x y z
N MET A 1 -15.46 -21.33 -15.39
CA MET A 1 -14.91 -20.09 -15.96
C MET A 1 -13.45 -20.30 -16.29
N SER A 2 -13.03 -19.83 -17.43
CA SER A 2 -11.64 -19.71 -17.85
C SER A 2 -11.03 -18.40 -17.33
N LYS A 3 -9.70 -18.31 -17.31
CA LYS A 3 -8.98 -17.07 -16.99
C LYS A 3 -9.41 -15.90 -17.88
N ALA A 4 -9.62 -16.16 -19.17
CA ALA A 4 -10.04 -15.13 -20.12
C ALA A 4 -11.42 -14.56 -19.75
N GLU A 5 -12.38 -15.42 -19.44
CA GLU A 5 -13.73 -15.01 -19.01
C GLU A 5 -13.67 -14.18 -17.72
N ILE A 6 -12.88 -14.59 -16.72
CA ILE A 6 -12.72 -13.82 -15.48
C ILE A 6 -12.20 -12.41 -15.77
N LEU A 7 -11.15 -12.30 -16.60
CA LEU A 7 -10.54 -11.01 -16.95
C LEU A 7 -11.49 -10.10 -17.75
N GLU A 8 -12.38 -10.67 -18.56
CA GLU A 8 -13.41 -9.91 -19.30
C GLU A 8 -14.54 -9.39 -18.40
N GLU A 9 -14.84 -10.07 -17.29
CA GLU A 9 -15.89 -9.66 -16.35
C GLU A 9 -15.41 -8.60 -15.33
N LEU A 10 -14.13 -8.61 -14.93
CA LEU A 10 -13.59 -7.66 -13.93
C LEU A 10 -13.86 -6.17 -14.23
N PRO A 11 -13.74 -5.67 -15.48
CA PRO A 11 -14.02 -4.25 -15.78
C PRO A 11 -15.49 -3.86 -15.61
N LYS A 12 -16.42 -4.83 -15.66
CA LYS A 12 -17.87 -4.59 -15.55
C LYS A 12 -18.34 -4.42 -14.11
N LEU A 13 -17.49 -4.79 -13.15
CA LEU A 13 -17.76 -4.71 -11.72
C LEU A 13 -17.64 -3.27 -11.20
N THR A 14 -18.26 -3.02 -10.05
CA THR A 14 -18.02 -1.76 -9.32
C THR A 14 -16.60 -1.72 -8.76
N PRO A 15 -16.05 -0.53 -8.43
CA PRO A 15 -14.78 -0.44 -7.73
C PRO A 15 -14.75 -1.23 -6.42
N GLN A 16 -15.87 -1.26 -5.69
CA GLN A 16 -16.00 -2.01 -4.43
C GLN A 16 -15.88 -3.52 -4.67
N ASP A 17 -16.64 -4.07 -5.62
CA ASP A 17 -16.60 -5.50 -5.92
C ASP A 17 -15.21 -5.95 -6.41
N ARG A 18 -14.51 -5.10 -7.17
CA ARG A 18 -13.13 -5.37 -7.58
C ARG A 18 -12.17 -5.41 -6.38
N ASP A 19 -12.38 -4.55 -5.39
CA ASP A 19 -11.54 -4.56 -4.18
C ASP A 19 -11.80 -5.80 -3.32
N GLU A 20 -13.05 -6.24 -3.20
CA GLU A 20 -13.39 -7.51 -2.55
C GLU A 20 -12.72 -8.71 -3.24
N ILE A 21 -12.73 -8.75 -4.57
CA ILE A 21 -12.01 -9.77 -5.34
C ILE A 21 -10.51 -9.69 -5.10
N ARG A 22 -9.93 -8.48 -5.10
CA ARG A 22 -8.49 -8.27 -4.85
C ARG A 22 -8.10 -8.80 -3.47
N LEU A 23 -8.88 -8.51 -2.44
CA LEU A 23 -8.65 -9.02 -1.08
C LEU A 23 -8.76 -10.54 -1.02
N LYS A 24 -9.75 -11.12 -1.71
CA LYS A 24 -9.89 -12.58 -1.74
C LYS A 24 -8.75 -13.28 -2.48
N LEU A 25 -8.26 -12.67 -3.56
CA LEU A 25 -7.07 -13.16 -4.26
C LEU A 25 -5.84 -13.06 -3.35
N ALA A 26 -5.67 -11.95 -2.62
CA ALA A 26 -4.58 -11.81 -1.65
C ALA A 26 -4.62 -12.91 -0.58
N GLU A 27 -5.79 -13.20 0.01
CA GLU A 27 -5.97 -14.28 0.99
C GLU A 27 -5.63 -15.67 0.41
N ILE A 28 -6.00 -15.92 -0.86
CA ILE A 28 -5.68 -17.19 -1.56
C ILE A 28 -4.19 -17.29 -1.82
N ASP A 29 -3.58 -16.18 -2.24
CA ASP A 29 -2.15 -16.03 -2.46
C ASP A 29 -1.44 -15.79 -1.11
N GLY A 30 -1.87 -16.42 -0.03
CA GLY A 30 -1.17 -16.46 1.26
C GLY A 30 -1.24 -15.21 2.12
N ASP A 31 -1.78 -14.09 1.63
CA ASP A 31 -1.44 -12.73 2.05
C ASP A 31 0.02 -12.35 1.71
N HIS A 32 0.59 -12.87 0.60
CA HIS A 32 1.96 -12.54 0.14
C HIS A 32 2.24 -11.04 -0.12
N TRP A 33 1.23 -10.17 -0.06
CA TRP A 33 1.44 -8.71 -0.02
C TRP A 33 1.92 -8.20 1.36
N LEU A 34 1.69 -8.98 2.41
CA LEU A 34 2.14 -8.82 3.80
C LEU A 34 3.21 -9.84 4.20
N ASP A 35 3.43 -10.91 3.43
CA ASP A 35 4.29 -12.00 3.88
C ASP A 35 5.77 -11.88 3.50
N ASP A 36 6.57 -12.33 4.47
CA ASP A 36 7.96 -12.81 4.56
C ASP A 36 8.74 -13.25 3.29
N ASP A 37 8.15 -13.29 2.09
CA ASP A 37 8.83 -13.67 0.83
C ASP A 37 9.60 -12.51 0.16
N ASP A 38 9.34 -11.26 0.54
CA ASP A 38 10.18 -10.09 0.23
C ASP A 38 10.53 -9.31 1.52
N PRO A 39 11.32 -9.92 2.42
CA PRO A 39 11.65 -9.28 3.67
C PRO A 39 12.51 -8.05 3.39
N LEU A 40 12.26 -6.96 4.12
CA LEU A 40 13.13 -5.79 4.04
C LEU A 40 14.58 -6.21 4.27
N THR A 41 15.47 -5.78 3.39
CA THR A 41 16.91 -5.96 3.55
C THR A 41 17.37 -5.25 4.82
N ASP A 42 18.53 -5.66 5.36
CA ASP A 42 19.08 -5.03 6.55
C ASP A 42 19.31 -3.52 6.35
N ASP A 43 19.70 -3.11 5.14
CA ASP A 43 19.86 -1.70 4.76
C ASP A 43 18.52 -0.94 4.78
N GLN A 44 17.44 -1.57 4.30
CA GLN A 44 16.11 -0.98 4.34
C GLN A 44 15.58 -0.85 5.77
N LYS A 45 15.81 -1.86 6.61
CA LYS A 45 15.47 -1.82 8.04
C LYS A 45 16.25 -0.73 8.76
N ALA A 46 17.57 -0.64 8.53
CA ALA A 46 18.42 0.39 9.11
C ALA A 46 17.98 1.80 8.69
N LEU A 47 17.55 1.98 7.44
CA LEU A 47 17.00 3.26 6.97
C LEU A 47 15.70 3.64 7.67
N ILE A 48 14.82 2.67 7.94
CA ILE A 48 13.57 2.92 8.68
C ILE A 48 13.90 3.33 10.11
N GLU A 49 14.78 2.59 10.79
CA GLU A 49 15.20 2.90 12.16
C GLU A 49 15.81 4.31 12.25
N ALA A 50 16.72 4.64 11.34
CA ALA A 50 17.35 5.97 11.31
C ALA A 50 16.32 7.11 11.14
N ARG A 51 15.27 6.88 10.34
CA ARG A 51 14.18 7.87 10.15
C ARG A 51 13.29 7.99 11.37
N ILE A 52 13.04 6.89 12.09
CA ILE A 52 12.31 6.91 13.36
C ILE A 52 13.11 7.70 14.38
N GLU A 53 14.40 7.39 14.57
CA GLU A 53 15.28 8.11 15.49
C GLU A 53 15.42 9.61 15.14
N GLU A 54 15.45 9.96 13.85
CA GLU A 54 15.46 11.36 13.40
C GLU A 54 14.16 12.07 13.76
N HIS A 55 13.01 11.43 13.56
CA HIS A 55 11.71 11.97 13.91
C HIS A 55 11.55 12.12 15.43
N GLU A 56 11.96 11.13 16.22
CA GLU A 56 11.93 11.19 17.68
C GLU A 56 12.79 12.34 18.24
N ARG A 57 13.94 12.61 17.60
CA ARG A 57 14.80 13.75 17.94
C ARG A 57 14.20 15.10 17.55
N ASN A 58 13.41 15.17 16.48
CA ASN A 58 12.87 16.42 15.93
C ASN A 58 11.37 16.28 15.58
N PRO A 59 10.50 15.99 16.57
CA PRO A 59 9.09 15.69 16.31
C PRO A 59 8.34 16.86 15.65
N GLU A 60 8.79 18.09 15.86
CA GLU A 60 8.23 19.31 15.27
C GLU A 60 8.43 19.42 13.75
N THR A 61 9.30 18.59 13.17
CA THR A 61 9.51 18.55 11.72
C THR A 61 8.43 17.73 11.00
N ALA A 62 7.63 16.95 11.73
CA ALA A 62 6.49 16.26 11.17
C ALA A 62 5.34 17.24 10.91
N ILE A 63 4.56 16.92 9.87
CA ILE A 63 3.34 17.63 9.53
C ILE A 63 2.11 16.80 9.92
N PRO A 64 0.99 17.43 10.26
CA PRO A 64 -0.27 16.71 10.46
C PRO A 64 -0.65 15.88 9.24
N TRP A 65 -1.33 14.75 9.47
CA TRP A 65 -1.77 13.84 8.40
C TRP A 65 -2.60 14.55 7.32
N GLU A 66 -3.51 15.44 7.72
CA GLU A 66 -4.34 16.20 6.80
C GLU A 66 -3.51 17.12 5.88
N GLU A 67 -2.42 17.69 6.40
CA GLU A 67 -1.51 18.52 5.60
C GLU A 67 -0.71 17.65 4.62
N PHE A 68 -0.20 16.50 5.07
CA PHE A 68 0.46 15.53 4.19
C PHE A 68 -0.46 15.10 3.05
N LYS A 69 -1.70 14.71 3.37
CA LYS A 69 -2.72 14.29 2.41
C LYS A 69 -3.04 15.39 1.41
N ALA A 70 -3.23 16.62 1.86
CA ALA A 70 -3.47 17.76 0.98
C ALA A 70 -2.29 18.02 0.01
N ARG A 71 -1.04 17.88 0.48
CA ARG A 71 0.15 17.98 -0.37
C ARG A 71 0.22 16.84 -1.38
N LEU A 72 -0.12 15.62 -0.98
CA LEU A 72 -0.13 14.45 -1.84
C LEU A 72 -1.17 14.58 -2.96
N ASN A 73 -2.41 14.91 -2.63
CA ASN A 73 -3.49 15.09 -3.61
C ASN A 73 -3.13 16.17 -4.65
N ARG A 74 -2.59 17.32 -4.19
CA ARG A 74 -2.09 18.37 -5.08
C ARG A 74 -1.03 17.87 -6.06
N ARG A 75 -0.15 16.97 -5.61
CA ARG A 75 0.91 16.38 -6.44
C ARG A 75 0.35 15.39 -7.46
N LEU A 76 -0.68 14.63 -7.08
CA LEU A 76 -1.32 13.62 -7.93
C LEU A 76 -2.39 14.21 -8.86
N GLY A 77 -2.77 15.48 -8.68
CA GLY A 77 -3.79 16.14 -9.49
C GLY A 77 -5.22 15.77 -9.08
N GLU A 78 -5.40 15.32 -7.83
CA GLU A 78 -6.68 14.95 -7.21
C GLU A 78 -7.30 16.11 -6.41
#